data_AF-A0A0C9Z6S1-F1
#
_entry.id   AF-A0A0C9Z6S1-F1
#
_cell.length_a   1.000
_cell.length_b   1.000
_cell.length_c   1.000
_cell.angle_alpha   90.00
_cell.angle_beta   90.00
_cell.angle_gamma   90.00
#
_symmetry.space_group_name_H-M   'P 1'
#
loop_
_entity.id
_entity.type
_entity.pdbx_description
1 polymer ?
#
loop_
_entity_poly.entity_id
_entity_poly.type
_entity_poly.pdbx_seq_one_letter_code
_entity_poly.pdbx_strand_id
1 'polypeptide(L)'
;MEPELNDLLHHKQGSDLLPANIEAASTNVEVYLGAAVSYVSGLMFMDKFFADKYGELHKENIFYPFTSREDWQIALWLLCSRLSMAAINSFHSLELIKRLTLSFQTTRELCLHAEMLLPGPCWQLHVLQPQNLMKRVAMLFYHDPIKCLQSLLSHPLFKPHISFVPRKVWSMAAQISQVLYMMSG
;
A
#
# COMPACT_ATOMS: atom_id res chain seq x y z
N MET A 1 -2.74 -0.11 12.96
CA MET A 1 -1.27 0.05 12.91
C MET A 1 -0.76 -0.89 11.84
N GLU A 2 -0.84 -0.46 10.58
CA GLU A 2 -0.11 -1.07 9.47
C GLU A 2 1.09 -0.17 9.19
N PRO A 3 2.33 -0.61 9.46
CA PRO A 3 3.52 0.21 9.16
C PRO A 3 3.99 0.09 7.70
N GLU A 4 3.54 -0.92 6.96
CA GLU A 4 4.21 -1.36 5.72
C GLU A 4 4.05 -0.42 4.51
N LEU A 5 3.02 0.42 4.47
CA LEU A 5 2.80 1.31 3.33
C LEU A 5 3.79 2.49 3.28
N ASN A 6 4.34 2.90 4.43
CA ASN A 6 5.20 4.08 4.50
C ASN A 6 6.66 3.78 4.11
N ASP A 7 7.17 2.60 4.47
CA ASP A 7 8.54 2.18 4.13
C ASP A 7 8.74 1.97 2.61
N LEU A 8 7.67 1.61 1.89
CA LEU A 8 7.63 1.53 0.42
C LEU A 8 7.66 2.90 -0.29
N LEU A 9 7.39 4.01 0.40
CA LEU A 9 7.30 5.35 -0.20
C LEU A 9 8.51 6.26 0.07
N HIS A 10 9.44 5.87 0.94
CA HIS A 10 10.54 6.75 1.39
C HIS A 10 11.87 6.60 0.65
N HIS A 11 11.99 5.72 -0.35
CA HIS A 11 13.28 5.46 -1.00
C HIS A 11 13.65 6.47 -2.11
N LYS A 12 13.94 7.72 -1.74
CA LYS A 12 15.03 8.60 -2.26
C LYS A 12 14.80 10.08 -1.92
N GLN A 13 15.69 10.66 -1.12
CA GLN A 13 16.39 11.92 -1.46
C GLN A 13 17.61 12.04 -0.52
N GLY A 14 18.81 12.13 -1.09
CA GLY A 14 20.06 12.17 -0.33
C GLY A 14 21.24 12.38 -1.26
N SER A 15 21.50 13.64 -1.60
CA SER A 15 22.69 14.07 -2.33
C SER A 15 23.85 14.25 -1.35
N ASP A 16 24.97 13.56 -1.58
CA ASP A 16 26.24 14.23 -1.87
C ASP A 16 27.35 13.23 -2.28
N LEU A 17 28.25 13.74 -3.13
CA LEU A 17 29.58 13.19 -3.50
C LEU A 17 29.65 11.80 -4.15
N LEU A 18 29.77 11.81 -5.48
CA LEU A 18 30.30 10.70 -6.27
C LEU A 18 31.75 10.38 -5.90
N PRO A 19 32.12 9.08 -5.94
CA PRO A 19 33.26 8.66 -6.75
C PRO A 19 32.78 7.91 -8.01
N ALA A 20 33.66 7.86 -9.02
CA ALA A 20 33.34 7.34 -10.35
C ALA A 20 33.15 5.81 -10.41
N ASN A 21 32.57 5.35 -11.53
CA ASN A 21 32.31 3.96 -11.89
C ASN A 21 31.32 3.18 -11.00
N ILE A 22 30.03 3.37 -11.31
CA ILE A 22 29.08 2.25 -11.33
C ILE A 22 28.73 2.04 -12.81
N GLU A 23 29.29 0.99 -13.42
CA GLU A 23 28.74 0.48 -14.68
C GLU A 23 27.28 0.11 -14.42
N ALA A 24 26.35 0.78 -15.12
CA ALA A 24 24.94 0.41 -15.07
C ALA A 24 24.80 -0.98 -15.71
N ALA A 25 24.73 -2.02 -14.87
CA ALA A 25 24.64 -3.41 -15.32
C ALA A 25 23.49 -3.57 -16.32
N SER A 26 23.84 -3.84 -17.58
CA SER A 26 22.91 -3.85 -18.71
C SER A 26 21.87 -4.95 -18.51
N THR A 27 20.71 -4.54 -18.02
CA THR A 27 19.59 -5.43 -17.72
C THR A 27 18.77 -5.59 -18.99
N ASN A 28 18.77 -6.81 -19.52
CA ASN A 28 18.01 -7.18 -20.71
C ASN A 28 16.62 -7.64 -20.27
N VAL A 29 15.59 -7.24 -21.03
CA VAL A 29 14.19 -7.57 -20.76
C VAL A 29 13.53 -8.03 -22.05
N GLU A 30 12.98 -9.24 -22.03
CA GLU A 30 12.22 -9.84 -23.13
C GLU A 30 10.76 -9.98 -22.66
N VAL A 31 9.81 -9.44 -23.42
CA VAL A 31 8.39 -9.35 -23.05
C VAL A 31 7.56 -10.23 -23.98
N TYR A 32 6.79 -11.16 -23.41
CA TYR A 32 5.96 -12.10 -24.17
C TYR A 32 4.52 -11.56 -24.27
N LEU A 33 4.32 -10.63 -25.22
CA LEU A 33 2.98 -10.10 -25.53
C LEU A 33 2.03 -11.22 -25.98
N GLY A 34 0.80 -11.22 -25.47
CA GLY A 34 -0.21 -12.23 -25.78
C GLY A 34 -0.02 -13.59 -25.08
N ALA A 35 1.09 -13.82 -24.38
CA ALA A 35 1.32 -15.07 -23.64
C ALA A 35 0.54 -15.18 -22.31
N ALA A 36 -0.05 -14.07 -21.84
CA ALA A 36 -1.00 -14.08 -20.73
C ALA A 36 -2.44 -14.12 -21.26
N VAL A 37 -3.22 -15.08 -20.76
CA VAL A 37 -4.68 -15.11 -20.91
C VAL A 37 -5.30 -14.43 -19.69
N SER A 38 -5.97 -13.31 -19.92
CA SER A 38 -6.90 -12.76 -18.91
C SER A 38 -8.27 -13.41 -19.11
N TYR A 39 -8.87 -13.93 -18.04
CA TYR A 39 -10.27 -14.37 -18.07
C TYR A 39 -11.18 -13.13 -18.05
N VAL A 40 -11.46 -12.57 -19.23
CA VAL A 40 -12.14 -11.26 -19.44
C VAL A 40 -13.59 -11.19 -18.91
N SER A 41 -14.11 -12.28 -18.34
CA SER A 41 -15.51 -12.41 -17.89
C SER A 41 -15.80 -11.87 -16.49
N GLY A 42 -14.84 -11.27 -15.78
CA GLY A 42 -15.01 -10.81 -14.40
C GLY A 42 -14.51 -9.39 -14.16
N LEU A 43 -15.11 -8.72 -13.18
CA LEU A 43 -14.61 -7.45 -12.63
C LEU A 43 -13.14 -7.60 -12.27
N MET A 44 -12.29 -6.76 -12.86
CA MET A 44 -10.89 -6.68 -12.47
C MET A 44 -10.77 -6.22 -11.02
N PHE A 45 -9.64 -6.53 -10.41
CA PHE A 45 -9.49 -6.23 -9.00
C PHE A 45 -9.48 -4.71 -8.72
N MET A 46 -8.98 -3.90 -9.65
CA MET A 46 -9.13 -2.43 -9.62
C MET A 46 -10.60 -1.96 -9.70
N ASP A 47 -11.47 -2.67 -10.42
CA ASP A 47 -12.88 -2.28 -10.56
C ASP A 47 -13.62 -2.33 -9.22
N LYS A 48 -13.20 -3.23 -8.31
CA LYS A 48 -13.75 -3.31 -6.94
C LYS A 48 -13.46 -2.06 -6.10
N PHE A 49 -12.36 -1.34 -6.37
CA PHE A 49 -12.04 -0.09 -5.67
C PHE A 49 -13.01 1.02 -6.10
N PHE A 50 -13.22 1.18 -7.42
CA PHE A 50 -14.13 2.19 -7.97
C PHE A 50 -15.61 1.81 -7.92
N ALA A 51 -15.95 0.63 -7.39
CA ALA A 51 -17.34 0.18 -7.20
C ALA A 51 -17.92 0.57 -5.82
N ASP A 52 -17.16 1.29 -4.98
CA ASP A 52 -17.65 1.76 -3.68
C ASP A 52 -18.55 3.01 -3.81
N LYS A 53 -19.14 3.44 -2.69
CA LYS A 53 -20.05 4.61 -2.63
C LYS A 53 -19.40 5.96 -2.97
N TYR A 54 -18.08 6.01 -3.05
CA TYR A 54 -17.26 7.18 -3.38
C TYR A 54 -16.49 6.99 -4.70
N GLY A 55 -16.74 5.91 -5.45
CA GLY A 55 -15.96 5.54 -6.63
C GLY A 55 -15.84 6.61 -7.72
N GLU A 56 -16.83 7.48 -7.90
CA GLU A 56 -16.72 8.64 -8.80
C GLU A 56 -15.75 9.71 -8.25
N LEU A 57 -15.82 10.01 -6.95
CA LEU A 57 -14.89 10.93 -6.28
C LEU A 57 -13.45 10.39 -6.30
N HIS A 58 -13.27 9.07 -6.21
CA HIS A 58 -11.97 8.43 -6.36
C HIS A 58 -11.38 8.51 -7.77
N LYS A 59 -12.20 8.66 -8.82
CA LYS A 59 -11.70 8.89 -10.19
C LYS A 59 -11.12 10.29 -10.35
N GLU A 60 -11.72 11.28 -9.69
CA GLU A 60 -11.21 12.66 -9.65
C GLU A 60 -10.01 12.80 -8.72
N ASN A 61 -10.07 12.14 -7.54
CA ASN A 61 -9.04 12.18 -6.52
C ASN A 61 -8.95 10.84 -5.77
N ILE A 62 -7.93 10.05 -6.09
CA ILE A 62 -7.65 8.74 -5.46
C ILE A 62 -7.38 8.80 -3.95
N PHE A 63 -7.18 9.99 -3.37
CA PHE A 63 -6.96 10.22 -1.95
C PHE A 63 -8.23 10.64 -1.19
N TYR A 64 -9.39 10.77 -1.85
CA TYR A 64 -10.67 11.08 -1.18
C TYR A 64 -10.93 10.11 0.00
N PRO A 65 -11.26 10.59 1.21
CA PRO A 65 -11.82 11.92 1.55
C PRO A 65 -10.82 13.08 1.72
N PHE A 66 -9.52 12.83 1.63
CA PHE A 66 -8.50 13.88 1.73
C PHE A 66 -8.42 14.71 0.45
N THR A 67 -8.08 16.00 0.53
CA THR A 67 -8.11 16.93 -0.62
C THR A 67 -6.97 16.71 -1.62
N SER A 68 -5.84 16.16 -1.16
CA SER A 68 -4.69 15.85 -2.01
C SER A 68 -3.84 14.71 -1.42
N ARG A 69 -2.78 14.33 -2.15
CA ARG A 69 -1.77 13.38 -1.67
C ARG A 69 -1.07 13.89 -0.41
N GLU A 70 -0.74 15.17 -0.37
CA GLU A 70 0.00 15.81 0.73
C GLU A 70 -0.87 15.86 1.99
N ASP A 71 -2.15 16.19 1.85
CA ASP A 71 -3.16 16.15 2.92
C ASP A 71 -3.32 14.72 3.48
N TRP A 72 -3.43 13.71 2.61
CA TRP A 72 -3.45 12.30 3.00
C TRP A 72 -2.15 11.84 3.68
N GLN A 73 -0.98 12.29 3.24
CA GLN A 73 0.30 11.94 3.87
C GLN A 73 0.40 12.49 5.30
N ILE A 74 -0.05 13.73 5.53
CA ILE A 74 -0.11 14.33 6.87
C ILE A 74 -1.11 13.55 7.75
N ALA A 75 -2.29 13.23 7.22
CA ALA A 75 -3.29 12.42 7.90
C ALA A 75 -2.76 11.04 8.32
N LEU A 76 -2.15 10.30 7.39
CA LEU A 76 -1.56 8.98 7.65
C LEU A 76 -0.47 9.06 8.72
N TRP A 77 0.43 10.05 8.63
CA TRP A 77 1.47 10.24 9.63
C TRP A 77 0.87 10.49 11.02
N LEU A 78 -0.13 11.38 11.14
CA LEU A 78 -0.81 11.66 12.41
C LEU A 78 -1.50 10.41 12.98
N LEU A 79 -2.23 9.64 12.17
CA LEU A 79 -2.88 8.39 12.58
C LEU A 79 -1.88 7.33 13.06
N CYS A 80 -0.68 7.28 12.50
CA CYS A 80 0.37 6.33 12.87
C CYS A 80 1.31 6.83 13.98
N SER A 81 1.36 8.14 14.24
CA SER A 81 2.30 8.81 15.16
C SER A 81 2.22 8.40 16.64
N ARG A 82 1.15 7.71 17.05
CA ARG A 82 0.78 7.42 18.45
C ARG A 82 0.55 8.67 19.32
N LEU A 83 0.40 9.85 18.72
CA LEU A 83 0.03 11.07 19.44
C LEU A 83 -1.37 10.94 20.04
N SER A 84 -1.60 11.61 21.18
CA SER A 84 -2.93 11.72 21.77
C SER A 84 -3.81 12.67 20.96
N MET A 85 -5.14 12.54 21.05
CA MET A 85 -6.08 13.46 20.38
C MET A 85 -5.86 14.93 20.79
N ALA A 86 -5.44 15.17 22.03
CA ALA A 86 -5.09 16.51 22.49
C ALA A 86 -3.81 17.03 21.80
N ALA A 87 -2.81 16.18 21.60
CA ALA A 87 -1.57 16.56 20.90
C ALA A 87 -1.80 16.79 19.40
N ILE A 88 -2.66 16.01 18.75
CA ILE A 88 -3.05 16.22 17.34
C ILE A 88 -3.86 17.52 17.18
N ASN A 89 -4.83 17.79 18.06
CA ASN A 89 -5.53 19.08 18.07
C ASN A 89 -4.57 20.26 18.34
N SER A 90 -3.55 20.08 19.18
CA SER A 90 -2.50 21.08 19.41
C SER A 90 -1.65 21.30 18.16
N PHE A 91 -1.30 20.25 17.41
CA PHE A 91 -0.62 20.34 16.12
C PHE A 91 -1.42 21.15 15.09
N HIS A 92 -2.74 20.94 14.98
CA HIS A 92 -3.61 21.79 14.13
C HIS A 92 -3.74 23.23 14.64
N SER A 93 -3.41 23.51 15.91
CA SER A 93 -3.47 24.87 16.46
C SER A 93 -2.31 25.76 15.98
N LEU A 94 -1.24 25.17 15.45
CA LEU A 94 -0.05 25.87 14.95
C LEU A 94 -0.37 26.73 13.71
N GLU A 95 0.15 27.96 13.68
CA GLU A 95 -0.16 28.93 12.60
C GLU A 95 0.21 28.44 11.20
N LEU A 96 1.34 27.74 11.07
CA LEU A 96 1.74 27.13 9.80
C LEU A 96 0.73 26.08 9.32
N ILE A 97 0.23 25.24 10.25
CA ILE A 97 -0.72 24.17 9.93
C ILE A 97 -2.09 24.74 9.60
N LYS A 98 -2.55 25.77 10.30
CA LYS A 98 -3.78 26.53 9.96
C LYS A 98 -3.75 27.18 8.57
N ARG A 99 -2.56 27.44 8.02
CA ARG A 99 -2.39 27.96 6.66
C ARG A 99 -2.38 26.87 5.59
N LEU A 100 -2.24 25.60 5.97
CA LEU A 100 -2.45 24.47 5.08
C LEU A 100 -3.96 24.20 4.98
N THR A 101 -4.46 24.05 3.76
CA THR A 101 -5.86 23.70 3.50
C THR A 101 -6.09 22.20 3.65
N LEU A 102 -5.83 21.68 4.86
CA LEU A 102 -6.09 20.29 5.22
C LEU A 102 -7.59 19.99 5.20
N SER A 103 -7.97 18.77 4.81
CA SER A 103 -9.38 18.34 4.81
C SER A 103 -9.99 18.18 6.20
N PHE A 104 -9.16 18.22 7.25
CA PHE A 104 -9.54 18.07 8.65
C PHE A 104 -8.87 19.14 9.52
N GLN A 105 -9.62 19.64 10.50
CA GLN A 105 -9.16 20.63 11.49
C GLN A 105 -9.16 20.04 12.90
N THR A 106 -9.88 18.95 13.14
CA THR A 106 -9.88 18.23 14.43
C THR A 106 -9.44 16.77 14.29
N THR A 107 -8.93 16.19 15.36
CA THR A 107 -8.66 14.73 15.41
C THR A 107 -9.93 13.91 15.16
N ARG A 108 -11.11 14.45 15.49
CA ARG A 108 -12.39 13.77 15.25
C ARG A 108 -12.71 13.69 13.77
N GLU A 109 -12.53 14.77 13.02
CA GLU A 109 -12.67 14.77 11.56
C GLU A 109 -11.65 13.82 10.91
N LEU A 110 -10.39 13.85 11.36
CA LEU A 110 -9.36 12.91 10.90
C LEU A 110 -9.77 11.44 11.09
N CYS A 111 -10.33 11.09 12.26
CA CYS A 111 -10.85 9.73 12.50
C CYS A 111 -12.05 9.41 11.60
N LEU A 112 -13.01 10.34 11.42
CA LEU A 112 -14.16 10.13 10.52
C LEU A 112 -13.71 9.94 9.05
N HIS A 113 -12.69 10.67 8.61
CA HIS A 113 -12.08 10.50 7.29
C HIS A 113 -11.38 9.14 7.16
N ALA A 114 -10.70 8.68 8.22
CA ALA A 114 -10.12 7.33 8.26
C ALA A 114 -11.20 6.22 8.22
N GLU A 115 -12.34 6.41 8.88
CA GLU A 115 -13.50 5.51 8.84
C GLU A 115 -14.23 5.50 7.49
N MET A 116 -14.04 6.52 6.65
CA MET A 116 -14.56 6.57 5.28
C MET A 116 -13.68 5.82 4.27
N LEU A 117 -12.44 5.50 4.60
CA LEU A 117 -11.56 4.71 3.74
C LEU A 117 -12.07 3.27 3.61
N LEU A 118 -11.75 2.62 2.48
CA LEU A 118 -12.07 1.21 2.28
C LEU A 118 -11.46 0.35 3.40
N PRO A 119 -12.24 -0.50 4.07
CA PRO A 119 -11.74 -1.30 5.17
C PRO A 119 -10.70 -2.30 4.68
N GLY A 120 -9.52 -2.27 5.30
CA GLY A 120 -8.46 -3.26 5.07
C GLY A 120 -8.85 -4.67 5.53
N PRO A 121 -7.97 -5.66 5.35
CA PRO A 121 -8.22 -7.03 5.76
C PRO A 121 -8.36 -7.08 7.29
N CYS A 122 -9.48 -7.58 7.83
CA CYS A 122 -9.65 -7.66 9.28
C CYS A 122 -8.62 -8.60 9.92
N TRP A 123 -8.11 -8.22 11.10
CA TRP A 123 -7.35 -9.11 11.97
C TRP A 123 -8.20 -10.33 12.36
N GLN A 124 -7.60 -11.52 12.28
CA GLN A 124 -8.16 -12.78 12.75
C GLN A 124 -7.32 -13.31 13.91
N LEU A 125 -8.00 -13.91 14.89
CA LEU A 125 -7.39 -14.58 16.03
C LEU A 125 -7.59 -16.09 15.87
N HIS A 126 -6.49 -16.84 15.81
CA HIS A 126 -6.50 -18.30 15.90
C HIS A 126 -5.83 -18.75 17.19
N VAL A 127 -6.53 -19.58 17.96
CA VAL A 127 -6.06 -20.10 19.25
C VAL A 127 -5.42 -21.47 19.01
N LEU A 128 -4.09 -21.51 19.05
CA LEU A 128 -3.32 -22.74 18.90
C LEU A 128 -3.39 -23.54 20.21
N GLN A 129 -4.17 -24.61 20.22
CA GLN A 129 -4.21 -25.58 21.31
C GLN A 129 -3.25 -26.74 21.05
N PRO A 130 -2.15 -26.87 21.82
CA PRO A 130 -1.24 -27.99 21.68
C PRO A 130 -1.87 -29.27 22.24
N GLN A 131 -1.75 -30.38 21.50
CA GLN A 131 -2.29 -31.70 21.90
C GLN A 131 -1.70 -32.27 23.22
N ASN A 132 -0.59 -31.72 23.70
CA ASN A 132 0.07 -32.17 24.93
C ASN A 132 -0.19 -31.20 26.09
N LEU A 133 -0.68 -31.77 27.20
CA LEU A 133 -1.20 -31.11 28.43
C LEU A 133 -0.25 -30.12 29.15
N MET A 134 0.98 -29.92 28.69
CA MET A 134 2.00 -29.09 29.36
C MET A 134 2.39 -27.82 28.59
N LYS A 135 1.85 -27.57 27.39
CA LYS A 135 2.21 -26.37 26.61
C LYS A 135 1.14 -25.29 26.73
N ARG A 136 1.58 -24.05 26.99
CA ARG A 136 0.71 -22.86 27.09
C ARG A 136 -0.03 -22.65 25.77
N VAL A 137 -1.28 -22.20 25.87
CA VAL A 137 -2.08 -21.75 24.72
C VAL A 137 -1.36 -20.59 24.04
N ALA A 138 -1.18 -20.69 22.72
CA ALA A 138 -0.63 -19.60 21.92
C ALA A 138 -1.73 -18.92 21.10
N MET A 139 -1.71 -17.59 21.04
CA MET A 139 -2.64 -16.79 20.25
C MET A 139 -1.92 -16.29 19.00
N LEU A 140 -2.38 -16.72 17.83
CA LEU A 140 -1.90 -16.26 16.53
C LEU A 140 -2.84 -15.17 16.02
N PHE A 141 -2.32 -13.95 15.90
CA PHE A 141 -2.99 -12.86 15.19
C PHE A 141 -2.46 -12.83 13.76
N TYR A 142 -3.35 -12.87 12.77
CA TYR A 142 -2.99 -12.88 11.35
C TYR A 142 -4.08 -12.20 10.52
N HIS A 143 -3.73 -11.83 9.29
CA HIS A 143 -4.70 -11.46 8.27
C HIS A 143 -4.87 -12.62 7.28
N ASP A 144 -6.05 -12.76 6.70
CA ASP A 144 -6.29 -13.69 5.59
C ASP A 144 -5.42 -13.27 4.38
N PRO A 145 -4.45 -14.10 3.95
CA PRO A 145 -3.46 -13.70 2.94
C PRO A 145 -4.10 -13.47 1.56
N ILE A 146 -5.19 -14.18 1.24
CA ILE A 146 -5.92 -13.98 -0.02
C ILE A 146 -6.64 -12.62 0.00
N LYS A 147 -7.13 -12.21 1.17
CA LYS A 147 -7.68 -10.86 1.41
C LYS A 147 -6.63 -9.76 1.56
N CYS A 148 -5.34 -10.09 1.67
CA CYS A 148 -4.21 -9.14 1.67
C CYS A 148 -3.54 -8.98 0.30
N LEU A 149 -3.58 -10.02 -0.55
CA LEU A 149 -3.27 -9.90 -1.98
C LEU A 149 -4.41 -9.18 -2.71
N GLN A 150 -5.65 -9.49 -2.33
CA GLN A 150 -6.74 -8.53 -2.40
C GLN A 150 -6.53 -7.40 -1.36
N SER A 151 -7.22 -6.26 -1.39
CA SER A 151 -6.67 -4.95 -1.00
C SER A 151 -5.44 -4.53 -1.84
N LEU A 152 -4.28 -5.19 -1.70
CA LEU A 152 -3.00 -4.71 -2.28
C LEU A 152 -3.07 -4.48 -3.80
N LEU A 153 -3.56 -5.46 -4.56
CA LEU A 153 -3.67 -5.38 -6.01
C LEU A 153 -4.80 -4.43 -6.52
N SER A 154 -5.68 -3.92 -5.63
CA SER A 154 -6.81 -3.02 -5.94
C SER A 154 -6.41 -1.57 -5.76
N HIS A 155 -5.42 -1.34 -4.89
CA HIS A 155 -5.08 -0.01 -4.43
C HIS A 155 -4.47 0.79 -5.59
N PRO A 156 -5.07 1.92 -6.01
CA PRO A 156 -4.75 2.56 -7.29
C PRO A 156 -3.29 3.00 -7.42
N LEU A 157 -2.61 3.29 -6.29
CA LEU A 157 -1.17 3.60 -6.25
C LEU A 157 -0.26 2.49 -6.82
N PHE A 158 -0.67 1.21 -6.77
CA PHE A 158 0.11 0.12 -7.35
C PHE A 158 -0.20 -0.14 -8.83
N LYS A 159 -1.21 0.52 -9.42
CA LYS A 159 -1.57 0.36 -10.84
C LYS A 159 -0.39 0.53 -11.82
N PRO A 160 0.50 1.54 -11.71
CA PRO A 160 1.67 1.65 -12.60
C PRO A 160 2.82 0.68 -12.24
N HIS A 161 2.76 0.03 -11.07
CA HIS A 161 3.80 -0.86 -10.56
C HIS A 161 3.50 -2.35 -10.79
N ILE A 162 2.22 -2.71 -10.99
CA ILE A 162 1.75 -4.07 -11.24
C ILE A 162 1.72 -4.33 -12.76
N SER A 163 2.43 -5.36 -13.21
CA SER A 163 2.34 -5.87 -14.57
C SER A 163 2.22 -7.39 -14.57
N PHE A 164 1.12 -7.89 -15.11
CA PHE A 164 0.85 -9.32 -15.30
C PHE A 164 1.36 -9.84 -16.67
N VAL A 165 2.05 -9.00 -17.46
CA VAL A 165 2.63 -9.43 -18.74
C VAL A 165 3.88 -10.27 -18.47
N PRO A 166 3.95 -11.53 -18.96
CA PRO A 166 5.11 -12.38 -18.73
C PRO A 166 6.36 -11.76 -19.36
N ARG A 167 7.42 -11.68 -18.55
CA ARG A 167 8.72 -11.18 -18.98
C ARG A 167 9.85 -12.03 -18.42
N LYS A 168 10.92 -12.10 -19.18
CA LYS A 168 12.20 -12.71 -18.81
C LYS A 168 13.21 -11.59 -18.65
N VAL A 169 13.87 -11.56 -17.49
CA VAL A 169 14.83 -10.50 -17.12
C VAL A 169 16.16 -11.15 -16.79
N TRP A 170 17.25 -10.62 -17.35
CA TRP A 170 18.61 -11.09 -17.08
C TRP A 170 19.64 -9.95 -17.12
N SER A 171 20.68 -10.07 -16.31
CA SER A 171 21.86 -9.19 -16.31
C SER A 171 23.09 -9.99 -16.72
N MET A 172 24.07 -9.34 -17.36
CA MET A 172 25.35 -10.00 -17.68
C MET A 172 26.27 -10.12 -16.45
N ALA A 173 26.09 -9.26 -15.44
CA ALA A 173 26.91 -9.24 -14.22
C ALA A 173 26.49 -10.27 -13.16
N ALA A 174 25.30 -10.85 -13.30
CA ALA A 174 24.79 -11.90 -12.43
C ALA A 174 24.05 -12.94 -13.29
N GLN A 175 24.51 -14.20 -13.26
CA GLN A 175 23.85 -15.35 -13.92
C GLN A 175 22.52 -15.72 -13.23
N ILE A 176 21.59 -14.76 -13.18
CA ILE A 176 20.29 -14.88 -12.54
C ILE A 176 19.25 -14.51 -13.60
N SER A 177 18.73 -15.54 -14.27
CA SER A 177 17.55 -15.42 -15.12
C SER A 177 16.29 -15.56 -14.25
N GLN A 178 15.55 -14.47 -14.04
CA GLN A 178 14.21 -14.55 -13.45
C GLN A 178 13.18 -14.58 -14.57
N VAL A 179 12.39 -15.66 -14.61
CA VAL A 179 11.22 -15.79 -15.48
C VAL A 179 9.98 -15.77 -14.60
N LEU A 180 9.19 -14.71 -14.70
CA LEU A 180 8.03 -14.52 -13.84
C LEU A 180 6.79 -15.19 -14.47
N TYR A 181 6.57 -16.46 -14.15
CA TYR A 181 5.35 -17.18 -14.52
C TYR A 181 4.26 -16.99 -13.47
N MET A 182 3.34 -16.06 -13.70
CA MET A 182 2.10 -15.97 -12.93
C MET A 182 1.07 -16.97 -13.49
N MET A 183 1.20 -18.24 -13.10
CA MET A 183 0.14 -19.22 -13.31
C MET A 183 -0.90 -19.08 -12.19
N SER A 184 -2.06 -18.50 -12.49
CA SER A 184 -3.23 -18.61 -11.59
C SER A 184 -3.94 -19.92 -11.92
N GLY A 185 -4.01 -20.80 -10.91
CA GLY A 185 -5.03 -21.86 -10.86
C GLY A 185 -6.36 -21.31 -10.35
#